data_AF-A0A183G1V6-F1
#
_entry.id   AF-A0A183G1V6-F1
#
_cell.length_a   1.000
_cell.length_b   1.000
_cell.length_c   1.000
_cell.angle_alpha   90.00
_cell.angle_beta   90.00
_cell.angle_gamma   90.00
#
_symmetry.space_group_name_H-M   'P 1'
#
loop_
_entity.id
_entity.type
_entity.pdbx_description
1 polymer ?
#
loop_
_entity_poly.entity_id
_entity_poly.type
_entity_poly.pdbx_seq_one_letter_code
_entity_poly.pdbx_strand_id
1 'polypeptide(L)'
;MHDARVSELRRAVQEYEDVLRNFPFRNIGEFSRGVDCNVKCAFCGDIGRHYSDSCPLVIENEYSYRIVKTHGPHCLGGCLPGRCKFPSRKCWHCEKLRGTRVEDLILNDGHHRALCPVPDVRIVLRERLNRTIEELDHVPEELDHLRSNE
;
A
#
# COMPACT_ATOMS: atom_id res chain seq x y z
N MET A 1 13.32 25.67 19.93
CA MET A 1 12.94 25.18 18.58
C MET A 1 13.42 23.75 18.33
N HIS A 2 14.64 23.37 18.72
CA HIS A 2 15.20 22.03 18.48
C HIS A 2 14.44 20.88 19.17
N ASP A 3 13.97 21.07 20.41
CA ASP A 3 13.17 20.04 21.12
C ASP A 3 11.86 19.68 20.39
N ALA A 4 11.24 20.66 19.72
CA ALA A 4 10.04 20.42 18.93
C ALA A 4 10.34 19.56 17.69
N ARG A 5 11.49 19.79 17.04
CA ARG A 5 11.94 18.99 15.88
C ARG A 5 12.27 17.56 16.29
N VAL A 6 13.02 17.35 17.37
CA VAL A 6 13.33 16.00 17.89
C VAL A 6 12.05 15.27 18.28
N SER A 7 11.12 15.96 18.95
CA SER A 7 9.82 15.38 19.33
C SER A 7 8.99 14.98 18.11
N GLU A 8 8.98 15.82 17.06
CA GLU A 8 8.28 15.52 15.81
C GLU A 8 8.86 14.30 15.10
N LEU A 9 10.20 14.21 14.98
CA LEU A 9 10.88 13.08 14.35
C LEU A 9 10.61 11.77 15.10
N ARG A 10 10.69 11.78 16.44
CA ARG A 10 10.34 10.61 17.26
C ARG A 10 8.90 10.18 17.07
N ARG A 11 7.96 11.15 17.02
CA ARG A 11 6.55 10.87 16.72
C ARG A 11 6.39 10.24 15.33
N ALA A 12 7.07 10.79 14.33
CA ALA A 12 7.05 10.28 12.96
C ALA A 12 7.56 8.83 12.86
N VAL A 13 8.69 8.53 13.50
CA VAL A 13 9.24 7.17 13.59
C VAL A 13 8.20 6.22 14.19
N GLN A 14 7.63 6.57 15.33
CA GLN A 14 6.61 5.74 15.99
C GLN A 14 5.40 5.51 15.09
N GLU A 15 4.86 6.56 14.47
CA GLU A 15 3.72 6.46 13.56
C GLU A 15 4.02 5.57 12.34
N TYR A 16 5.21 5.68 11.75
CA TYR A 16 5.63 4.82 10.64
C TYR A 16 5.81 3.35 11.05
N GLU A 17 6.41 3.09 12.21
CA GLU A 17 6.54 1.73 12.76
C GLU A 17 5.17 1.10 13.03
N ASP A 18 4.25 1.86 13.64
CA ASP A 18 2.89 1.41 13.95
C ASP A 18 2.13 1.01 12.69
N VAL A 19 2.25 1.83 11.64
CA VAL A 19 1.67 1.53 10.33
C VAL A 19 2.37 0.32 9.68
N LEU A 20 3.70 0.22 9.75
CA LEU A 20 4.45 -0.91 9.18
C LEU A 20 4.07 -2.26 9.79
N ARG A 21 3.79 -2.31 11.10
CA ARG A 21 3.36 -3.56 11.77
C ARG A 21 2.07 -4.12 11.19
N ASN A 22 1.16 -3.24 10.78
CA ASN A 22 -0.16 -3.59 10.25
C ASN A 22 -0.32 -3.29 8.77
N PHE A 23 0.79 -3.02 8.07
CA PHE A 23 0.74 -2.57 6.68
C PHE A 23 0.08 -3.65 5.81
N PRO A 24 -0.93 -3.28 5.00
CA PRO A 24 -1.63 -4.24 4.16
C PRO A 24 -0.68 -4.99 3.24
N PHE A 25 -0.85 -6.29 3.13
CA PHE A 25 -0.09 -7.15 2.22
C PHE A 25 -1.04 -8.02 1.41
N ARG A 26 -0.56 -8.48 0.24
CA ARG A 26 -1.24 -9.51 -0.54
C ARG A 26 -0.74 -10.88 -0.08
N ASN A 27 -1.65 -11.83 0.06
CA ASN A 27 -1.29 -13.22 0.34
C ASN A 27 -0.97 -13.94 -0.97
N ILE A 28 0.14 -13.53 -1.59
CA ILE A 28 0.56 -14.04 -2.90
C ILE A 28 0.87 -15.53 -2.83
N GLY A 29 0.29 -16.31 -3.74
CA GLY A 29 0.50 -17.75 -3.80
C GLY A 29 -0.15 -18.51 -2.65
N GLU A 30 -0.99 -17.86 -1.83
CA GLU A 30 -1.81 -18.55 -0.85
C GLU A 30 -2.96 -19.27 -1.59
N PHE A 31 -2.72 -20.54 -1.92
CA PHE A 31 -3.73 -21.45 -2.43
C PHE A 31 -4.49 -22.02 -1.23
N SER A 32 -5.82 -21.90 -1.19
CA SER A 32 -6.54 -22.18 0.07
C SER A 32 -7.91 -22.84 -0.07
N ARG A 33 -8.21 -23.71 0.92
CA ARG A 33 -9.54 -24.24 1.24
C ARG A 33 -10.52 -23.08 1.42
N GLY A 34 -11.69 -23.16 0.79
CA GLY A 34 -12.75 -22.16 0.91
C GLY A 34 -12.77 -21.12 -0.22
N VAL A 35 -11.86 -21.19 -1.19
CA VAL A 35 -12.08 -20.57 -2.51
C VAL A 35 -13.19 -21.34 -3.21
N ASP A 36 -14.25 -20.64 -3.61
CA ASP A 36 -15.34 -21.24 -4.37
C ASP A 36 -14.79 -21.81 -5.70
N CYS A 37 -15.20 -23.03 -6.05
CA CYS A 37 -14.68 -23.75 -7.21
C CYS A 37 -15.00 -23.08 -8.56
N ASN A 38 -15.88 -22.08 -8.60
CA ASN A 38 -16.21 -21.31 -9.79
C ASN A 38 -15.50 -19.95 -9.86
N VAL A 39 -14.77 -19.55 -8.81
CA VAL A 39 -14.02 -18.30 -8.82
C VAL A 39 -12.88 -18.41 -9.83
N LYS A 40 -12.97 -17.61 -10.90
CA LYS A 40 -11.92 -17.46 -11.89
C LYS A 40 -11.03 -16.27 -11.53
N CYS A 41 -9.73 -16.50 -11.42
CA CYS A 41 -8.74 -15.45 -11.31
C CYS A 41 -8.75 -14.60 -12.59
N ALA A 42 -8.92 -13.29 -12.45
CA ALA A 42 -8.97 -12.37 -13.58
C ALA A 42 -7.60 -12.11 -14.23
N PHE A 43 -6.54 -12.54 -13.56
CA PHE A 43 -5.16 -12.31 -13.96
C PHE A 43 -4.57 -13.51 -14.71
N CYS A 44 -4.52 -14.69 -14.06
CA CYS A 44 -3.97 -15.90 -14.68
C CYS A 44 -5.05 -16.81 -15.30
N GLY A 45 -6.34 -16.57 -15.01
CA GLY A 45 -7.42 -17.40 -15.52
C GLY A 45 -7.68 -18.70 -14.74
N ASP A 46 -6.87 -19.03 -13.73
CA ASP A 46 -7.08 -20.22 -12.89
C ASP A 46 -8.45 -20.20 -12.21
N ILE A 47 -9.06 -21.36 -12.08
CA ILE A 47 -10.40 -21.52 -11.50
C ILE A 47 -10.28 -22.27 -10.16
N GLY A 48 -10.91 -21.74 -9.11
CA GLY A 48 -11.02 -22.36 -7.79
C GLY A 48 -9.70 -22.48 -7.00
N ARG A 49 -8.59 -21.94 -7.53
CA ARG A 49 -7.25 -22.07 -6.90
C ARG A 49 -6.94 -20.93 -5.93
N HIS A 50 -7.28 -19.70 -6.30
CA HIS A 50 -7.01 -18.49 -5.53
C HIS A 50 -7.94 -17.35 -5.97
N TYR A 51 -8.13 -16.36 -5.09
CA TYR A 51 -8.72 -15.08 -5.49
C TYR A 51 -7.72 -14.25 -6.28
N SER A 52 -8.19 -13.40 -7.21
CA SER A 52 -7.31 -12.55 -8.03
C SER A 52 -6.31 -11.72 -7.22
N ASP A 53 -6.71 -11.26 -6.03
CA ASP A 53 -5.88 -10.50 -5.09
C ASP A 53 -4.66 -11.28 -4.51
N SER A 54 -4.68 -12.60 -4.64
CA SER A 54 -3.62 -13.53 -4.22
C SER A 54 -2.85 -14.13 -5.40
N CYS A 55 -3.09 -13.64 -6.63
CA CYS A 55 -2.53 -14.25 -7.84
C CYS A 55 -1.00 -14.21 -7.84
N PRO A 56 -0.30 -15.36 -7.95
CA PRO A 56 1.17 -15.41 -7.96
C PRO A 56 1.80 -14.97 -9.27
N LEU A 57 1.02 -14.90 -10.36
CA LEU A 57 1.54 -14.52 -11.68
C LEU A 57 1.48 -13.00 -11.92
N VAL A 58 0.68 -12.27 -11.14
CA VAL A 58 0.63 -10.82 -11.22
C VAL A 58 1.36 -10.24 -10.03
N ILE A 59 2.66 -10.10 -10.25
CA ILE A 59 3.58 -9.38 -9.37
C ILE A 59 3.75 -7.92 -9.87
N GLU A 60 3.30 -7.62 -11.10
CA GLU A 60 3.56 -6.35 -11.77
C GLU A 60 2.30 -5.61 -12.26
N ASN A 61 2.41 -4.28 -12.27
CA ASN A 61 1.35 -3.32 -12.59
C ASN A 61 0.76 -3.43 -14.01
N GLU A 62 1.41 -4.11 -14.96
CA GLU A 62 0.98 -4.07 -16.35
C GLU A 62 -0.39 -4.77 -16.58
N TYR A 63 -0.60 -5.93 -15.96
CA TYR A 63 -1.89 -6.65 -16.07
C TYR A 63 -3.02 -5.85 -15.41
N SER A 64 -2.77 -5.32 -14.22
CA SER A 64 -3.70 -4.44 -13.52
C SER A 64 -4.03 -3.20 -14.36
N TYR A 65 -3.03 -2.59 -14.99
CA TYR A 65 -3.20 -1.44 -15.88
C TYR A 65 -4.09 -1.77 -17.08
N ARG A 66 -3.88 -2.92 -17.73
CA ARG A 66 -4.73 -3.37 -18.86
C ARG A 66 -6.18 -3.57 -18.42
N ILE A 67 -6.41 -4.16 -17.25
CA ILE A 67 -7.75 -4.33 -16.69
C ILE A 67 -8.41 -2.98 -16.42
N VAL A 68 -7.70 -2.07 -15.73
CA VAL A 68 -8.21 -0.72 -15.44
C VAL A 68 -8.54 0.04 -16.73
N LYS A 69 -7.66 -0.03 -17.74
CA LYS A 69 -7.86 0.63 -19.04
C LYS A 69 -9.08 0.07 -19.79
N THR A 70 -9.34 -1.23 -19.69
CA THR A 70 -10.41 -1.88 -20.46
C THR A 70 -11.77 -1.83 -19.73
N HIS A 71 -11.77 -2.07 -18.41
CA HIS A 71 -12.99 -2.29 -17.63
C HIS A 71 -13.20 -1.27 -16.50
N GLY A 72 -12.28 -0.32 -16.34
CA GLY A 72 -12.29 0.64 -15.22
C GLY A 72 -11.73 0.04 -13.92
N PRO A 73 -11.55 0.88 -12.89
CA PRO A 73 -10.84 0.48 -11.67
C PRO A 73 -11.69 -0.33 -10.69
N HIS A 74 -13.00 -0.41 -10.87
CA HIS A 74 -13.91 -0.97 -9.86
C HIS A 74 -14.22 -2.47 -10.04
N CYS A 75 -13.82 -3.08 -11.16
CA CYS A 75 -14.08 -4.50 -11.42
C CYS A 75 -12.92 -5.17 -12.16
N LEU A 76 -12.96 -6.50 -12.22
CA LEU A 76 -11.93 -7.33 -12.84
C LEU A 76 -12.38 -7.91 -14.20
N GLY A 77 -13.19 -7.18 -14.96
CA GLY A 77 -13.62 -7.64 -16.31
C GLY A 77 -14.99 -8.30 -16.39
N GLY A 78 -15.79 -8.27 -15.31
CA GLY A 78 -17.19 -8.74 -15.33
C GLY A 78 -18.20 -7.79 -15.98
N CYS A 79 -17.72 -6.71 -16.61
CA CYS A 79 -18.53 -5.65 -17.22
C CYS A 79 -18.12 -5.42 -18.66
N LEU A 80 -19.07 -4.87 -19.46
CA LEU A 80 -18.74 -4.36 -20.79
C LEU A 80 -17.66 -3.27 -20.69
N PRO A 81 -16.71 -3.23 -21.63
CA PRO A 81 -15.67 -2.20 -21.66
C PRO A 81 -16.26 -0.79 -21.56
N GLY A 82 -15.67 0.07 -20.72
CA GLY A 82 -16.14 1.43 -20.48
C GLY A 82 -17.50 1.55 -19.75
N ARG A 83 -18.13 0.44 -19.35
CA ARG A 83 -19.43 0.42 -18.64
C ARG A 83 -19.36 -0.43 -17.37
N CYS A 84 -18.48 -0.06 -16.45
CA CYS A 84 -18.40 -0.73 -15.15
C CYS A 84 -19.70 -0.50 -14.38
N LYS A 85 -20.45 -1.58 -14.10
CA LYS A 85 -21.71 -1.53 -13.33
C LYS A 85 -21.50 -1.55 -11.82
N PHE A 86 -20.27 -1.80 -11.38
CA PHE A 86 -19.93 -1.86 -9.96
C PHE A 86 -19.65 -0.45 -9.44
N PRO A 87 -20.35 0.00 -8.39
CA PRO A 87 -20.08 1.30 -7.81
C PRO A 87 -18.69 1.29 -7.16
N SER A 88 -18.11 2.48 -7.03
CA SER A 88 -16.93 2.69 -6.20
C SER A 88 -17.22 2.17 -4.78
N ARG A 89 -16.34 1.28 -4.31
CA ARG A 89 -16.33 0.79 -2.92
C ARG A 89 -15.00 1.16 -2.30
N LYS A 90 -15.02 1.41 -1.00
CA LYS A 90 -13.82 1.61 -0.20
C LYS A 90 -12.91 0.39 -0.32
N CYS A 91 -11.68 0.60 -0.79
CA CYS A 91 -10.69 -0.46 -0.88
C CYS A 91 -10.19 -0.81 0.52
N TRP A 92 -10.21 -2.10 0.88
CA TRP A 92 -9.77 -2.57 2.20
C TRP A 92 -8.32 -2.18 2.52
N HIS A 93 -7.41 -2.26 1.54
CA HIS A 93 -6.01 -1.85 1.74
C HIS A 93 -5.89 -0.34 1.97
N CYS A 94 -6.64 0.48 1.24
CA CYS A 94 -6.62 1.94 1.41
C CYS A 94 -7.21 2.37 2.75
N GLU A 95 -8.30 1.74 3.19
CA GLU A 95 -8.90 2.04 4.50
C GLU A 95 -7.93 1.81 5.67
N LYS A 96 -6.94 0.91 5.52
CA LYS A 96 -5.91 0.69 6.54
C LYS A 96 -4.93 1.86 6.70
N LEU A 97 -4.79 2.69 5.66
CA LEU A 97 -3.87 3.83 5.67
C LEU A 97 -4.58 5.17 5.91
N ARG A 98 -5.91 5.23 5.81
CA ARG A 98 -6.65 6.48 6.03
C ARG A 98 -6.46 7.01 7.45
N GLY A 99 -6.28 8.32 7.57
CA GLY A 99 -6.05 8.97 8.86
C GLY A 99 -4.69 8.66 9.48
N THR A 100 -3.78 8.01 8.75
CA THR A 100 -2.40 7.78 9.18
C THR A 100 -1.46 8.78 8.52
N ARG A 101 -0.23 8.90 9.03
CA ARG A 101 0.81 9.76 8.43
C ARG A 101 1.15 9.42 6.97
N VAL A 102 0.79 8.23 6.50
CA VAL A 102 1.10 7.73 5.17
C VAL A 102 -0.14 7.60 4.27
N GLU A 103 -1.22 8.31 4.61
CA GLU A 103 -2.42 8.37 3.78
C GLU A 103 -2.11 8.83 2.34
N ASP A 104 -1.04 9.61 2.16
CA ASP A 104 -0.55 10.04 0.85
C ASP A 104 -0.05 8.89 -0.06
N LEU A 105 0.20 7.70 0.49
CA LEU A 105 0.50 6.50 -0.31
C LEU A 105 -0.75 5.94 -1.01
N ILE A 106 -1.95 6.45 -0.72
CA ILE A 106 -3.18 6.13 -1.44
C ILE A 106 -3.23 6.95 -2.73
N LEU A 107 -2.71 6.38 -3.81
CA LEU A 107 -2.61 7.06 -5.12
C LEU A 107 -3.97 7.33 -5.78
N ASN A 108 -4.91 6.39 -5.64
CA ASN A 108 -6.25 6.47 -6.21
C ASN A 108 -7.23 5.77 -5.28
N ASP A 109 -8.32 6.43 -4.90
CA ASP A 109 -9.39 5.82 -4.10
C ASP A 109 -10.49 5.23 -5.00
N GLY A 110 -11.26 4.29 -4.46
CA GLY A 110 -12.38 3.69 -5.18
C GLY A 110 -11.92 2.72 -6.26
N HIS A 111 -11.31 1.60 -5.89
CA HIS A 111 -10.89 0.58 -6.85
C HIS A 111 -11.10 -0.82 -6.26
N HIS A 112 -11.08 -1.83 -7.13
CA HIS A 112 -11.12 -3.21 -6.73
C HIS A 112 -9.82 -3.57 -5.97
N ARG A 113 -9.92 -4.22 -4.81
CA ARG A 113 -8.75 -4.48 -3.94
C ARG A 113 -7.56 -5.14 -4.66
N ALA A 114 -7.85 -6.08 -5.56
CA ALA A 114 -6.84 -6.76 -6.38
C ALA A 114 -6.06 -5.85 -7.34
N LEU A 115 -6.55 -4.63 -7.59
CA LEU A 115 -5.91 -3.60 -8.40
C LEU A 115 -5.23 -2.53 -7.52
N CYS A 116 -5.28 -2.65 -6.20
CA CYS A 116 -4.77 -1.65 -5.28
C CYS A 116 -3.23 -1.67 -5.26
N PRO A 117 -2.54 -0.54 -5.49
CA PRO A 117 -1.07 -0.50 -5.43
C PRO A 117 -0.51 -0.41 -4.01
N VAL A 118 -1.36 -0.15 -2.99
CA VAL A 118 -0.91 0.10 -1.61
C VAL A 118 -0.03 -1.03 -1.05
N PRO A 119 -0.37 -2.32 -1.20
CA PRO A 119 0.49 -3.41 -0.73
C PRO A 119 1.92 -3.39 -1.28
N ASP A 120 2.11 -2.84 -2.50
CA ASP A 120 3.39 -2.84 -3.20
C ASP A 120 4.30 -1.69 -2.77
N VAL A 121 3.73 -0.60 -2.27
CA VAL A 121 4.48 0.60 -1.84
C VAL A 121 4.95 0.52 -0.38
N ARG A 122 4.90 -0.66 0.25
CA ARG A 122 5.47 -0.89 1.59
C ARG A 122 6.95 -0.48 1.66
N ILE A 123 7.69 -0.68 0.57
CA ILE A 123 9.09 -0.28 0.47
C ILE A 123 9.28 1.22 0.62
N VAL A 124 8.38 2.03 0.06
CA VAL A 124 8.41 3.50 0.17
C VAL A 124 8.25 3.94 1.63
N LEU A 125 7.38 3.28 2.39
CA LEU A 125 7.24 3.54 3.82
C LEU A 125 8.50 3.17 4.61
N ARG A 126 9.12 2.03 4.30
CA ARG A 126 10.40 1.65 4.93
C ARG A 126 11.50 2.69 4.66
N GLU A 127 11.58 3.18 3.43
CA GLU A 127 12.54 4.24 3.09
C GLU A 127 12.25 5.55 3.84
N ARG A 128 10.98 5.93 4.01
CA ARG A 128 10.61 7.10 4.83
C ARG A 128 11.00 6.93 6.29
N LEU A 129 10.76 5.76 6.87
CA LEU A 129 11.17 5.43 8.23
C LEU A 129 12.70 5.56 8.37
N ASN A 130 13.46 4.92 7.49
CA ASN A 130 14.93 4.96 7.55
C ASN A 130 15.46 6.39 7.45
N ARG A 131 14.98 7.19 6.50
CA ARG A 131 15.37 8.61 6.40
C ARG A 131 15.05 9.42 7.65
N THR A 132 13.93 9.13 8.31
CA THR A 132 13.51 9.84 9.53
C THR A 132 14.36 9.43 10.73
N ILE A 133 14.76 8.16 10.82
CA ILE A 133 15.72 7.67 11.82
C ILE A 133 17.09 8.31 11.59
N GLU A 134 17.58 8.30 10.34
CA GLU A 134 18.83 8.96 9.98
C GLU A 134 18.80 10.45 10.37
N GLU A 135 17.72 11.16 10.05
CA GLU A 135 17.59 12.57 10.45
C GLU A 135 17.62 12.74 11.98
N LEU A 136 16.91 11.89 12.72
CA LEU A 136 16.88 11.91 14.18
C LEU A 136 18.26 11.68 14.80
N ASP A 137 19.06 10.79 14.21
CA ASP A 137 20.40 10.45 14.67
C ASP A 137 21.43 11.57 14.43
N HIS A 138 21.19 12.46 13.46
CA HIS A 138 22.08 13.59 13.14
C HIS A 138 21.69 14.91 13.82
N VAL A 139 20.49 15.03 14.42
CA VAL A 139 20.13 16.22 15.23
C VAL A 139 21.10 16.50 16.40
N PRO A 140 21.68 15.49 17.09
CA PRO A 140 22.71 15.69 18.11
C PRO A 140 24.00 16.34 17.59
N GLU A 141 24.44 16.05 16.36
CA GLU A 141 25.70 16.57 15.81
C GLU A 141 25.64 18.09 15.54
N GLU A 142 24.48 18.60 15.12
CA GLU A 142 24.24 20.05 14.99
C GLU A 142 24.32 20.80 16.34
N LEU A 143 24.01 20.11 17.46
CA LEU A 143 24.05 20.70 18.81
C LEU A 143 25.47 20.81 19.39
N ASP A 144 26.33 19.84 19.11
CA ASP A 144 27.73 19.86 19.58
C ASP A 144 28.59 20.87 18.80
N HIS A 145 28.33 21.06 17.50
CA HIS A 145 29.02 22.08 16.71
C HIS A 145 28.63 23.52 17.04
N LEU A 146 27.39 23.76 17.53
CA LEU A 146 26.97 25.10 17.97
C LEU A 146 27.48 25.44 19.38
N ARG A 147 27.60 24.44 20.27
CA ARG A 147 28.16 24.61 21.62
C ARG A 147 29.69 24.74 21.66
N SER A 148 30.39 24.26 20.65
CA SER A 148 31.86 24.34 20.56
C SER A 148 32.37 25.65 19.93
N ASN A 149 31.46 26.55 19.53
CA ASN A 149 31.77 27.85 18.90
C ASN A 149 31.34 29.05 19.77
N GLU A 150 30.95 28.82 21.03
CA GLU A 150 30.77 29.84 22.09
C GLU A 150 31.94 29.80 23.08
#